data_AF-A0A099FC64-F1
#
_entry.id   AF-A0A099FC64-F1
#
_cell.length_a   1.000
_cell.length_b   1.000
_cell.length_c   1.000
_cell.angle_alpha   90.00
_cell.angle_beta   90.00
_cell.angle_gamma   90.00
#
_symmetry.space_group_name_H-M   'P 1'
#
loop_
_entity.id
_entity.type
_entity.pdbx_description
1 polymer ?
#
loop_
_entity_poly.entity_id
_entity_poly.type
_entity_poly.pdbx_seq_one_letter_code
_entity_poly.pdbx_strand_id
1 'polypeptide(L)'
;MVSICALLAGCGGGGGSGWNPLGWFGGGGQRGPQTLEPKGGYARTDQRLAVPQVLSARWEPTVEGRLLVVTAIAPTKGWWDVALVTETPQPEGRVRPDANGVLRLRLVGSPPLSDDRSARLPAQPGPDTITVAFPISAAALERIDSVAVSAGNNGIALKV
;
A
#
# COMPACT_ATOMS: atom_id res chain seq x y z
N MET A 1 22.80 -43.29 -45.13
CA MET A 1 22.68 -44.46 -44.23
C MET A 1 24.06 -44.61 -43.59
N VAL A 2 24.26 -44.53 -42.28
CA VAL A 2 23.60 -45.24 -41.18
C VAL A 2 23.69 -44.39 -39.89
N SER A 3 22.59 -44.33 -39.14
CA SER A 3 22.46 -43.82 -37.76
C SER A 3 23.01 -44.81 -36.71
N ILE A 4 23.17 -44.33 -35.47
CA ILE A 4 23.14 -45.02 -34.13
C ILE A 4 24.42 -44.73 -33.35
N CYS A 5 24.45 -44.45 -32.05
CA CYS A 5 23.56 -43.92 -31.00
C CYS A 5 24.44 -43.91 -29.73
N ALA A 6 24.03 -43.12 -28.74
CA ALA A 6 24.70 -42.85 -27.48
C ALA A 6 25.14 -44.08 -26.65
N LEU A 7 26.20 -43.90 -25.87
CA LEU A 7 26.38 -44.58 -24.58
C LEU A 7 26.74 -43.56 -23.50
N LEU A 8 25.83 -43.43 -22.53
CA LEU A 8 26.03 -42.74 -21.27
C LEU A 8 26.95 -43.55 -20.34
N ALA A 9 27.51 -42.81 -19.38
CA ALA A 9 27.67 -43.17 -17.97
C ALA A 9 29.05 -43.67 -17.48
N GLY A 10 29.54 -42.91 -16.50
CA GLY A 10 30.38 -43.36 -15.39
C GLY A 10 31.64 -42.52 -15.22
N CYS A 11 32.10 -42.16 -14.03
CA CYS A 11 31.57 -42.24 -12.67
C CYS A 11 32.62 -41.54 -11.79
N GLY A 12 32.19 -40.62 -10.92
CA GLY A 12 32.78 -40.39 -9.60
C GLY A 12 34.19 -39.76 -9.47
N GLY A 13 34.25 -38.73 -8.64
CA GLY A 13 35.25 -38.74 -7.56
C GLY A 13 36.19 -37.55 -7.49
N GLY A 14 35.77 -36.51 -6.77
CA GLY A 14 36.66 -35.71 -5.93
C GLY A 14 37.35 -34.52 -6.61
N GLY A 15 37.20 -33.35 -5.99
CA GLY A 15 38.06 -32.20 -6.28
C GLY A 15 37.24 -30.93 -6.46
N GLY A 16 37.38 -30.03 -5.48
CA GLY A 16 36.61 -28.80 -5.38
C GLY A 16 36.56 -27.98 -6.67
N SER A 17 35.39 -27.42 -6.93
CA SER A 17 35.22 -26.34 -7.89
C SER A 17 34.10 -25.47 -7.38
N GLY A 18 34.47 -24.43 -6.63
CA GLY A 18 33.62 -23.30 -6.26
C GLY A 18 33.30 -22.41 -7.48
N TRP A 19 32.84 -23.04 -8.56
CA TRP A 19 32.60 -22.44 -9.86
C TRP A 19 31.26 -22.94 -10.44
N ASN A 20 30.25 -23.14 -9.58
CA ASN A 20 28.87 -23.30 -10.03
C ASN A 20 28.18 -21.93 -10.07
N PRO A 21 28.07 -21.26 -11.24
CA PRO A 21 27.45 -19.94 -11.35
C PRO A 21 25.95 -19.97 -11.01
N LEU A 22 25.29 -21.13 -11.08
CA LEU A 22 23.89 -21.26 -10.67
C LEU A 22 23.69 -21.28 -9.15
N GLY A 23 24.75 -21.55 -8.37
CA GLY A 23 24.74 -21.50 -6.91
C GLY A 23 24.92 -20.10 -6.33
N TRP A 24 25.52 -19.17 -7.09
CA TRP A 24 25.47 -17.74 -6.76
C TRP A 24 24.11 -17.12 -7.07
N PHE A 25 23.39 -17.70 -8.04
CA PHE A 25 22.04 -17.31 -8.46
C PHE A 25 20.92 -18.16 -7.82
N GLY A 26 21.15 -18.77 -6.65
CA GLY A 26 20.15 -19.62 -6.01
C GLY A 26 20.22 -19.68 -4.49
N GLY A 27 19.14 -19.24 -3.84
CA GLY A 27 18.67 -19.93 -2.63
C GLY A 27 18.78 -19.18 -1.29
N GLY A 28 19.02 -17.87 -1.29
CA GLY A 28 18.78 -17.02 -0.13
C GLY A 28 17.55 -16.14 -0.34
N GLY A 29 16.49 -16.67 -0.98
CA GLY A 29 15.23 -15.93 -1.07
C GLY A 29 14.84 -15.55 0.35
N GLN A 30 14.89 -14.25 0.67
CA GLN A 30 14.34 -13.76 1.92
C GLN A 30 12.94 -14.34 1.99
N ARG A 31 12.76 -15.30 2.90
CA ARG A 31 11.43 -15.81 3.19
C ARG A 31 10.70 -14.57 3.67
N GLY A 32 9.79 -14.07 2.83
CA GLY A 32 8.72 -13.21 3.30
C GLY A 32 8.12 -13.87 4.54
N PRO A 33 7.57 -13.07 5.48
CA PRO A 33 7.09 -13.58 6.75
C PRO A 33 6.28 -14.86 6.51
N GLN A 34 6.73 -15.98 7.07
CA GLN A 34 5.95 -17.21 7.06
C GLN A 34 4.78 -16.97 8.01
N THR A 35 3.72 -16.38 7.46
CA THR A 35 2.44 -16.26 8.12
C THR A 35 1.78 -17.63 8.10
N LEU A 36 1.40 -18.12 9.28
CA LEU A 36 0.56 -19.30 9.38
C LEU A 36 -0.80 -18.95 8.77
N GLU A 37 -1.14 -19.60 7.65
CA GLU A 37 -2.47 -19.49 7.06
C GLU A 37 -3.52 -20.07 8.03
N PRO A 38 -4.49 -19.26 8.50
CA PRO A 38 -5.57 -19.78 9.33
C PRO A 38 -6.39 -20.79 8.53
N LYS A 39 -6.80 -21.90 9.16
CA LYS A 39 -7.66 -22.93 8.52
C LYS A 39 -9.00 -22.39 7.97
N GLY A 40 -9.39 -21.17 8.34
CA GLY A 40 -10.59 -20.47 7.87
C GLY A 40 -10.35 -19.32 6.87
N GLY A 41 -9.13 -19.14 6.36
CA GLY A 41 -8.77 -18.04 5.47
C GLY A 41 -8.47 -16.73 6.21
N TYR A 42 -7.95 -15.73 5.48
CA TYR A 42 -7.65 -14.40 6.04
C TYR A 42 -8.93 -13.57 6.15
N ALA A 43 -9.19 -13.02 7.34
CA ALA A 43 -10.19 -11.97 7.48
C ALA A 43 -9.74 -10.76 6.64
N ARG A 44 -10.62 -10.23 5.78
CA ARG A 44 -10.36 -9.04 4.93
C ARG A 44 -10.47 -7.75 5.75
N THR A 45 -9.80 -7.70 6.89
CA THR A 45 -9.70 -6.48 7.70
C THR A 45 -8.53 -5.66 7.18
N ASP A 46 -8.75 -4.37 6.95
CA ASP A 46 -7.69 -3.45 6.55
C ASP A 46 -6.64 -3.36 7.67
N GLN A 47 -5.44 -3.89 7.40
CA GLN A 47 -4.33 -3.91 8.36
C GLN A 47 -3.51 -2.61 8.35
N ARG A 48 -3.82 -1.67 7.46
CA ARG A 48 -3.11 -0.40 7.35
C ARG A 48 -3.34 0.46 8.58
N LEU A 49 -2.29 1.15 8.99
CA LEU A 49 -2.31 2.07 10.11
C LEU A 49 -2.72 3.47 9.64
N ALA A 50 -3.28 4.27 10.54
CA ALA A 50 -3.53 5.67 10.23
C ALA A 50 -2.19 6.37 9.95
N VAL A 51 -2.09 7.08 8.82
CA VAL A 51 -0.92 7.92 8.54
C VAL A 51 -0.89 9.04 9.58
N PRO A 52 0.24 9.33 10.24
CA PRO A 52 0.22 10.22 11.39
C PRO A 52 -0.22 11.65 11.10
N GLN A 53 0.15 12.25 9.97
CA GLN A 53 -0.13 13.67 9.74
C GLN A 53 -0.63 13.98 8.34
N VAL A 54 -1.80 14.61 8.26
CA VAL A 54 -2.28 15.31 7.07
C VAL A 54 -1.69 16.72 7.06
N LEU A 55 -1.16 17.14 5.92
CA LEU A 55 -0.60 18.48 5.72
C LEU A 55 -1.60 19.44 5.09
N SER A 56 -2.30 18.99 4.05
CA SER A 56 -3.28 19.81 3.34
C SER A 56 -4.28 18.92 2.61
N ALA A 57 -5.43 19.50 2.28
CA ALA A 57 -6.41 18.87 1.42
C ALA A 57 -7.06 19.94 0.54
N ARG A 58 -7.37 19.59 -0.70
CA ARG A 58 -7.97 20.50 -1.67
C ARG A 58 -8.84 19.75 -2.67
N TRP A 59 -9.74 20.49 -3.31
CA TRP A 59 -10.57 19.98 -4.38
C TRP A 59 -9.94 20.24 -5.75
N GLU A 60 -10.00 19.24 -6.61
CA GLU A 60 -9.77 19.39 -8.05
C GLU A 60 -11.03 19.02 -8.83
N PRO A 61 -11.51 19.87 -9.74
CA PRO A 61 -12.65 19.53 -10.58
C PRO A 61 -12.27 18.45 -11.59
N THR A 62 -13.23 17.58 -11.91
CA THR A 62 -13.11 16.53 -12.93
C THR A 62 -14.41 16.47 -13.75
N VAL A 63 -14.41 15.77 -14.88
CA VAL A 63 -15.61 15.62 -15.72
C VAL A 63 -16.74 14.90 -14.98
N GLU A 64 -16.41 13.92 -14.14
CA GLU A 64 -17.37 13.06 -13.43
C GLU A 64 -17.74 13.57 -12.03
N GLY A 65 -17.16 14.69 -11.58
CA GLY A 65 -17.32 15.20 -10.22
C GLY A 65 -16.08 15.92 -9.73
N ARG A 66 -15.59 15.60 -8.53
CA ARG A 66 -14.39 16.22 -7.94
C ARG A 66 -13.46 15.18 -7.34
N LEU A 67 -12.17 15.49 -7.38
CA LEU A 67 -11.12 14.73 -6.75
C LEU A 67 -10.73 15.45 -5.45
N LEU A 68 -10.82 14.74 -4.33
CA LEU A 68 -10.23 15.21 -3.09
C LEU A 68 -8.75 14.82 -3.09
N VAL A 69 -7.87 15.82 -3.20
CA VAL A 69 -6.43 15.61 -3.14
C VAL A 69 -5.93 15.96 -1.75
N VAL A 70 -5.32 14.98 -1.08
CA VAL A 70 -4.79 15.11 0.27
C VAL A 70 -3.29 14.90 0.22
N THR A 71 -2.54 15.84 0.80
CA THR A 71 -1.10 15.70 1.01
C THR A 71 -0.85 15.38 2.48
N ALA A 72 0.07 14.47 2.74
CA ALA A 72 0.39 13.98 4.06
C ALA A 72 1.89 13.71 4.20
N ILE A 73 2.32 13.50 5.44
CA ILE A 73 3.68 13.05 5.75
C ILE A 73 3.62 11.93 6.78
N ALA A 74 4.44 10.91 6.54
CA ALA A 74 4.65 9.81 7.46
C ALA A 74 5.83 10.11 8.39
N PRO A 75 5.96 9.44 9.55
CA PRO A 75 7.05 9.70 10.50
C PRO A 75 8.41 9.23 9.97
N THR A 76 8.39 8.19 9.14
CA THR A 76 9.58 7.53 8.57
C THR A 76 9.42 7.35 7.07
N LYS A 77 10.54 7.14 6.37
CA LYS A 77 10.53 6.74 4.97
C LYS A 77 10.00 5.32 4.81
N GLY A 78 9.57 4.96 3.60
CA GLY A 78 9.16 3.58 3.28
C GLY A 78 7.71 3.24 3.62
N TRP A 79 6.88 4.21 4.00
CA TRP A 79 5.43 4.02 4.05
C TRP A 79 4.88 3.81 2.63
N TRP A 80 3.93 2.90 2.48
CA TRP A 80 3.42 2.47 1.19
C TRP A 80 1.93 2.12 1.24
N ASP A 81 1.32 1.93 0.06
CA ASP A 81 -0.12 1.68 -0.12
C ASP A 81 -1.00 2.65 0.68
N VAL A 82 -0.69 3.94 0.54
CA VAL A 82 -1.42 4.99 1.26
C VAL A 82 -2.72 5.28 0.53
N ALA A 83 -3.83 5.23 1.25
CA ALA A 83 -5.16 5.40 0.71
C ALA A 83 -6.06 6.20 1.66
N LEU A 84 -7.08 6.81 1.07
CA LEU A 84 -8.23 7.33 1.81
C LEU A 84 -9.31 6.26 1.81
N VAL A 85 -9.74 5.85 3.00
CA VAL A 85 -10.80 4.86 3.19
C VAL A 85 -11.97 5.50 3.91
N THR A 86 -13.18 5.07 3.62
CA THR A 86 -14.36 5.49 4.39
C THR A 86 -14.26 4.95 5.80
N GLU A 87 -14.61 5.77 6.79
CA GLU A 87 -14.58 5.35 8.20
C GLU A 87 -15.58 4.22 8.47
N THR A 88 -16.77 4.36 7.90
CA THR A 88 -17.79 3.30 7.84
C THR A 88 -17.59 2.48 6.57
N PRO A 89 -17.66 1.13 6.61
CA PRO A 89 -17.64 0.30 5.41
C PRO A 89 -18.80 0.62 4.46
N GLN A 90 -18.50 0.81 3.18
CA GLN A 90 -19.48 1.14 2.15
C GLN A 90 -19.29 0.25 0.92
N PRO A 91 -20.33 0.06 0.09
CA PRO A 91 -20.19 -0.69 -1.15
C PRO A 91 -19.13 -0.06 -2.05
N GLU A 92 -18.35 -0.90 -2.74
CA GLU A 92 -17.33 -0.43 -3.67
C GLU A 92 -17.93 0.53 -4.72
N GLY A 93 -17.21 1.62 -5.00
CA GLY A 93 -17.63 2.66 -5.94
C GLY A 93 -18.79 3.55 -5.47
N ARG A 94 -19.29 3.40 -4.24
CA ARG A 94 -20.35 4.25 -3.69
C ARG A 94 -19.92 4.85 -2.38
N VAL A 95 -19.88 6.19 -2.35
CA VAL A 95 -19.72 6.95 -1.10
C VAL A 95 -21.02 7.60 -0.67
N ARG A 96 -21.24 7.61 0.64
CA ARG A 96 -22.37 8.21 1.33
C ARG A 96 -21.87 8.97 2.54
N PRO A 97 -22.37 10.19 2.78
CA PRO A 97 -22.12 10.88 4.03
C PRO A 97 -22.86 10.18 5.17
N ASP A 98 -22.43 10.50 6.38
CA ASP A 98 -23.17 10.13 7.58
C ASP A 98 -24.45 10.97 7.71
N ALA A 99 -25.27 10.69 8.74
CA ALA A 99 -26.56 11.34 8.96
C ALA A 99 -26.50 12.88 9.07
N ASN A 100 -25.31 13.44 9.32
CA ASN A 100 -25.05 14.87 9.43
C ASN A 100 -24.50 15.51 8.14
N GLY A 101 -24.54 14.82 7.00
CA GLY A 101 -24.05 15.34 5.72
C GLY A 101 -22.52 15.35 5.56
N VAL A 102 -21.78 14.80 6.53
CA VAL A 102 -20.31 14.74 6.50
C VAL A 102 -19.85 13.37 5.99
N LEU A 103 -19.05 13.35 4.93
CA LEU A 103 -18.31 12.14 4.53
C LEU A 103 -17.02 12.04 5.35
N ARG A 104 -16.91 11.01 6.19
CA ARG A 104 -15.72 10.76 7.00
C ARG A 104 -14.78 9.78 6.30
N LEU A 105 -13.57 10.27 6.04
CA LEU A 105 -12.47 9.52 5.44
C LEU A 105 -11.33 9.42 6.44
N ARG A 106 -10.64 8.28 6.42
CA ARG A 106 -9.44 8.02 7.20
C ARG A 106 -8.28 7.83 6.25
N LEU A 107 -7.19 8.55 6.50
CA LEU A 107 -5.95 8.37 5.77
C LEU A 107 -5.17 7.20 6.39
N VAL A 108 -4.98 6.14 5.63
CA VAL A 108 -4.31 4.92 6.06
C VAL A 108 -3.13 4.58 5.16
N GLY A 109 -2.14 3.88 5.69
CA GLY A 109 -1.01 3.35 4.94
C GLY A 109 -0.30 2.23 5.69
N SER A 110 0.51 1.49 4.96
CA SER A 110 1.34 0.42 5.52
C SER A 110 2.69 1.01 5.96
N PRO A 111 3.12 0.82 7.21
CA PRO A 111 4.46 1.21 7.64
C PRO A 111 5.53 0.32 6.97
N PRO A 112 6.79 0.79 6.89
CA PRO A 112 7.90 -0.08 6.52
C PRO A 112 8.06 -1.22 7.52
N LEU A 113 8.69 -2.31 7.09
CA LEU A 113 9.05 -3.40 7.99
C LEU A 113 10.02 -2.90 9.07
N SER A 114 9.88 -3.40 10.30
CA SER A 114 10.65 -2.92 11.46
C SER A 114 12.16 -3.12 11.35
N ASP A 115 12.59 -4.10 10.56
CA ASP A 115 13.99 -4.45 10.29
C ASP A 115 14.59 -3.70 9.09
N ASP A 116 13.76 -3.06 8.26
CA ASP A 116 14.21 -2.27 7.12
C ASP A 116 14.93 -0.99 7.60
N ARG A 117 15.96 -0.58 6.86
CA ARG A 117 16.64 0.69 7.06
C ARG A 117 15.66 1.86 6.95
N SER A 118 14.69 1.78 6.05
CA SER A 118 13.69 2.84 5.83
C SER A 118 12.91 3.20 7.09
N ALA A 119 12.61 2.22 7.96
CA ALA A 119 11.94 2.40 9.24
C ALA A 119 12.72 3.24 10.26
N ARG A 120 14.02 3.48 10.02
CA ARG A 120 14.89 4.29 10.90
C ARG A 120 15.21 5.66 10.32
N LEU A 121 14.79 5.93 9.09
CA LEU A 121 15.05 7.19 8.42
C LEU A 121 13.83 8.10 8.59
N PRO A 122 13.95 9.26 9.26
CA PRO A 122 12.84 10.20 9.37
C PRO A 122 12.46 10.73 7.98
N ALA A 123 11.16 10.90 7.75
CA ALA A 123 10.68 11.53 6.53
C ALA A 123 10.98 13.04 6.54
N GLN A 124 11.29 13.59 5.37
CA GLN A 124 11.58 15.01 5.18
C GLN A 124 10.41 15.70 4.47
N PRO A 125 9.89 16.83 5.01
CA PRO A 125 8.91 17.66 4.32
C PRO A 125 9.44 18.10 2.95
N GLY A 126 8.63 17.96 1.91
CA GLY A 126 9.06 18.17 0.53
C GLY A 126 9.21 16.83 -0.20
N PRO A 127 10.41 16.21 -0.24
CA PRO A 127 10.66 15.03 -1.07
C PRO A 127 9.90 13.78 -0.62
N ASP A 128 9.58 13.64 0.67
CA ASP A 128 8.85 12.48 1.19
C ASP A 128 7.36 12.76 1.43
N THR A 129 6.82 13.78 0.75
CA THR A 129 5.39 14.11 0.84
C THR A 129 4.56 13.06 0.12
N ILE A 130 3.56 12.52 0.79
CA ILE A 130 2.62 11.56 0.22
C ILE A 130 1.43 12.35 -0.34
N THR A 131 1.02 12.04 -1.56
CA THR A 131 -0.20 12.61 -2.16
C THR A 131 -1.16 11.48 -2.48
N VAL A 132 -2.38 11.58 -1.97
CA VAL A 132 -3.46 10.63 -2.20
C VAL A 132 -4.65 11.38 -2.78
N ALA A 133 -5.31 10.75 -3.74
CA ALA A 133 -6.49 11.30 -4.38
C ALA A 133 -7.68 10.37 -4.16
N PHE A 134 -8.84 10.96 -3.84
CA PHE A 134 -10.09 10.23 -3.63
C PHE A 134 -11.18 10.79 -4.55
N PRO A 135 -11.63 10.03 -5.57
CA PRO A 135 -12.63 10.52 -6.51
C PRO A 135 -14.03 10.49 -5.89
N ILE A 136 -14.79 11.55 -6.13
CA ILE A 136 -16.18 11.65 -5.70
C ILE A 136 -17.03 12.10 -6.90
N SER A 137 -17.98 11.25 -7.28
CA SER A 137 -18.91 11.53 -8.38
C SER A 137 -19.83 12.72 -8.08
N ALA A 138 -20.27 13.45 -9.11
CA ALA A 138 -21.25 14.53 -8.99
C ALA A 138 -22.50 14.12 -8.21
N ALA A 139 -23.07 12.94 -8.52
CA ALA A 139 -24.26 12.41 -7.84
C ALA A 139 -24.04 12.09 -6.35
N ALA A 140 -22.80 11.91 -5.90
CA ALA A 140 -22.48 11.76 -4.49
C ALA A 140 -22.27 13.13 -3.82
N LEU A 141 -21.61 14.07 -4.51
CA LEU A 141 -21.39 15.44 -4.04
C LEU A 141 -22.70 16.17 -3.74
N GLU A 142 -23.77 15.93 -4.51
CA GLU A 142 -25.11 16.49 -4.25
C GLU A 142 -25.67 16.15 -2.86
N ARG A 143 -25.17 15.09 -2.22
CA ARG A 143 -25.61 14.66 -0.88
C ARG A 143 -24.63 15.02 0.22
N ILE A 144 -23.42 15.45 -0.12
CA ILE A 144 -22.32 15.67 0.83
C ILE A 144 -22.16 17.17 1.07
N ASP A 145 -22.34 17.60 2.31
CA ASP A 145 -22.13 19.01 2.69
C ASP A 145 -20.66 19.33 2.96
N SER A 146 -19.91 18.34 3.46
CA SER A 146 -18.48 18.46 3.74
C SER A 146 -17.80 17.11 3.83
N VAL A 147 -16.48 17.11 3.65
CA VAL A 147 -15.63 15.94 3.86
C VAL A 147 -14.69 16.20 5.03
N ALA A 148 -14.62 15.25 5.96
CA ALA A 148 -13.65 15.25 7.05
C ALA A 148 -12.64 14.14 6.83
N VAL A 149 -11.36 14.50 6.81
CA VAL A 149 -10.23 13.56 6.68
C VAL A 149 -9.54 13.46 8.03
N SER A 150 -9.49 12.26 8.59
CA SER A 150 -8.77 11.95 9.83
C SER A 150 -7.44 11.24 9.55
N ALA A 151 -6.42 11.64 10.29
CA ALA A 151 -5.11 11.00 10.39
C ALA A 151 -4.81 10.62 11.84
N GLY A 152 -3.67 9.99 12.09
CA GLY A 152 -3.28 9.52 13.42
C GLY A 152 -3.19 10.64 14.47
N ASN A 153 -2.67 11.82 14.09
CA ASN A 153 -2.40 12.93 15.02
C ASN A 153 -3.27 14.16 14.77
N ASN A 154 -3.88 14.30 13.58
CA ASN A 154 -4.68 15.46 13.22
C ASN A 154 -5.77 15.12 12.20
N GLY A 155 -6.59 16.11 11.84
CA GLY A 155 -7.58 15.99 10.78
C GLY A 155 -7.87 17.33 10.12
N ILE A 156 -8.46 17.29 8.92
CA ILE A 156 -8.85 18.47 8.14
C ILE A 156 -10.27 18.26 7.61
N ALA A 157 -11.09 19.31 7.62
CA ALA A 157 -12.41 19.30 7.01
C ALA A 157 -12.49 20.31 5.86
N LEU A 158 -13.15 19.93 4.77
CA LEU A 158 -13.43 20.79 3.63
C LEU A 158 -14.92 20.83 3.34
N LYS A 159 -15.42 22.03 3.05
CA LYS A 159 -16.73 22.20 2.45
C LYS A 159 -16.68 21.77 0.99
N VAL A 160 -17.79 21.18 0.53
CA VAL A 160 -18.00 20.89 -0.89
C VAL A 160 -18.40 22.18 -1.57
#